data_AF-A0A9W7B5K1-F1
#
_entry.id   AF-A0A9W7B5K1-F1
#
_cell.length_a   1.000
_cell.length_b   1.000
_cell.length_c   1.000
_cell.angle_alpha   90.00
_cell.angle_beta   90.00
_cell.angle_gamma   90.00
#
_symmetry.space_group_name_H-M   'P 1'
#
loop_
_entity.id
_entity.type
_entity.pdbx_description
1 polymer ?
#
loop_
_entity_poly.entity_id
_entity_poly.type
_entity_poly.pdbx_seq_one_letter_code
_entity_poly.pdbx_strand_id
1 'polypeptide(L)'
;MSTVASSPTKEKAEIQTNQTTVKGVNITLPLLKTYTYIPVPDLEIRDSSTALVSLLPTDCLVWVYSSRGKKKRTGKAYLKARVLEDDGGKEGDGFEEMKERRVLVKYPKGSTYSARRSLLCPILTPTSDARYIFGSSNGTTSIHWRGNLVDFKCGRTVLVASETDNYRKLCHTHCRRGEGFLEVGCDYGFCIELVGRGMEVEETEARRERDDEEPTVTAASTAPRLLGIDISAESISLASQKFPKIPFFVADALSESGLEFVKEKCVEVLGALPDVIAIDINGIREIEAVVKCLENVMSFEPRLIVVKSREMFKYVDGMGMKWFGC
;
A
#
# COMPACT_ATOMS: atom_id res chain seq x y z
N MET A 1 12.03 51.89 43.64
CA MET A 1 12.34 50.56 43.07
C MET A 1 11.12 50.12 42.27
N SER A 2 11.16 50.26 40.95
CA SER A 2 10.05 49.91 40.04
C SER A 2 10.47 48.68 39.25
N THR A 3 9.76 47.57 39.45
CA THR A 3 9.99 46.29 38.78
C THR A 3 9.22 46.28 37.45
N VAL A 4 9.97 46.27 36.35
CA VAL A 4 9.43 46.10 34.99
C VAL A 4 9.24 44.60 34.74
N ALA A 5 8.00 44.16 34.56
CA ALA A 5 7.66 42.81 34.15
C ALA A 5 7.94 42.64 32.64
N SER A 6 8.85 41.74 32.28
CA SER A 6 9.12 41.37 30.88
C SER A 6 8.10 40.34 30.41
N SER A 7 7.41 40.67 29.32
CA SER A 7 6.46 39.80 28.65
C SER A 7 7.18 38.62 27.96
N PRO A 8 6.61 37.40 27.95
CA PRO A 8 7.21 36.27 27.27
C PRO A 8 7.05 36.42 25.75
N THR A 9 8.19 36.47 25.05
CA THR A 9 8.25 36.40 23.59
C THR A 9 7.78 35.04 23.12
N LYS A 10 6.69 35.01 22.34
CA LYS A 10 6.21 33.82 21.63
C LYS A 10 7.22 33.47 20.54
N GLU A 11 8.12 32.54 20.84
CA GLU A 11 8.99 31.90 19.87
C GLU A 11 8.11 31.00 18.97
N LYS A 12 7.84 31.47 17.74
CA LYS A 12 7.19 30.64 16.73
C LYS A 12 8.19 29.56 16.32
N ALA A 13 7.90 28.31 16.63
CA ALA A 13 8.66 27.18 16.10
C ALA A 13 8.58 27.21 14.57
N GLU A 14 9.68 27.62 13.93
CA GLU A 14 9.86 27.58 12.49
C GLU A 14 10.05 26.11 12.10
N ILE A 15 9.00 25.49 11.57
CA ILE A 15 9.07 24.12 11.07
C ILE A 15 9.92 24.16 9.79
N GLN A 16 11.16 23.69 9.87
CA GLN A 16 12.00 23.44 8.70
C GLN A 16 11.24 22.50 7.74
N THR A 17 10.73 23.05 6.65
CA THR A 17 10.27 22.24 5.52
C THR A 17 11.50 21.67 4.85
N ASN A 18 11.67 20.35 4.89
CA ASN A 18 12.70 19.65 4.12
C ASN A 18 12.42 19.87 2.62
N GLN A 19 13.06 20.89 2.03
CA GLN A 19 13.13 21.04 0.59
C GLN A 19 14.21 20.10 0.09
N THR A 20 13.86 19.20 -0.84
CA THR A 20 14.84 18.35 -1.50
C THR A 20 14.70 18.56 -3.00
N THR A 21 15.79 18.90 -3.64
CA THR A 21 15.84 19.12 -5.08
C THR A 21 16.10 17.79 -5.79
N VAL A 22 15.17 17.34 -6.63
CA VAL A 22 15.36 16.17 -7.51
C VAL A 22 15.49 16.68 -8.93
N LYS A 23 16.63 16.44 -9.58
CA LYS A 23 16.89 16.89 -10.97
C LYS A 23 16.64 18.40 -11.20
N GLY A 24 16.88 19.23 -10.19
CA GLY A 24 16.66 20.68 -10.28
C GLY A 24 15.23 21.13 -9.96
N VAL A 25 14.30 20.21 -9.70
CA VAL A 25 12.94 20.54 -9.26
C VAL A 25 12.84 20.46 -7.75
N ASN A 26 12.39 21.55 -7.13
CA ASN A 26 12.12 21.62 -5.71
C ASN A 26 10.79 20.93 -5.42
N ILE A 27 10.87 19.65 -5.09
CA ILE A 27 9.71 18.91 -4.61
C ILE A 27 9.60 19.25 -3.13
N THR A 28 8.69 20.17 -2.84
CA THR A 28 8.15 20.22 -1.49
C THR A 28 7.10 19.12 -1.49
N LEU A 29 7.21 18.13 -0.61
CA LEU A 29 6.06 17.30 -0.25
C LEU A 29 5.39 17.97 0.97
N PRO A 30 4.56 19.02 0.79
CA PRO A 30 3.85 19.64 1.91
C PRO A 30 2.96 18.62 2.66
N LEU A 31 2.69 17.47 2.03
CA LEU A 31 1.83 16.39 2.48
C LEU A 31 2.55 15.27 3.26
N LEU A 32 3.85 15.37 3.54
CA LEU A 32 4.55 14.43 4.45
C LEU A 32 3.93 14.39 5.86
N LYS A 33 3.10 15.37 6.23
CA LYS A 33 2.45 15.44 7.54
C LYS A 33 1.25 14.51 7.69
N THR A 34 0.60 14.10 6.60
CA THR A 34 -0.67 13.37 6.66
C THR A 34 -0.54 11.91 6.26
N TYR A 35 0.47 11.57 5.46
CA TYR A 35 0.73 10.19 5.03
C TYR A 35 2.15 9.75 5.38
N THR A 36 2.27 8.49 5.79
CA THR A 36 3.57 7.81 5.89
C THR A 36 3.93 7.22 4.53
N TYR A 37 5.11 7.55 4.01
CA TYR A 37 5.61 7.04 2.75
C TYR A 37 6.54 5.87 3.02
N ILE A 38 6.36 4.78 2.27
CA ILE A 38 7.19 3.59 2.43
C ILE A 38 7.60 3.10 1.03
N PRO A 39 8.89 3.17 0.69
CA PRO A 39 9.38 2.61 -0.56
C PRO A 39 9.33 1.09 -0.41
N VAL A 40 8.66 0.39 -1.31
CA VAL A 40 8.61 -1.06 -1.32
C VAL A 40 9.65 -1.57 -2.31
N PRO A 41 10.82 -2.00 -1.81
CA PRO A 41 11.88 -2.48 -2.69
C PRO A 41 11.37 -3.67 -3.49
N ASP A 42 11.94 -3.81 -4.67
CA ASP A 42 11.57 -4.93 -5.52
C ASP A 42 12.01 -6.24 -4.84
N LEU A 43 11.03 -7.13 -4.65
CA LEU A 43 11.28 -8.45 -4.07
C LEU A 43 12.26 -9.27 -4.94
N GLU A 44 12.45 -8.89 -6.21
CA GLU A 44 13.37 -9.55 -7.14
C GLU A 44 14.72 -8.84 -7.31
N ILE A 45 14.85 -7.53 -7.01
CA ILE A 45 16.08 -6.76 -7.27
C ILE A 45 17.26 -7.38 -6.50
N ARG A 46 18.39 -7.50 -7.20
CA ARG A 46 19.60 -8.23 -6.81
C ARG A 46 20.65 -7.37 -6.12
N ASP A 47 20.32 -6.11 -5.82
CA ASP A 47 21.31 -5.16 -5.34
C ASP A 47 21.34 -5.15 -3.80
N SER A 48 22.53 -5.37 -3.26
CA SER A 48 22.81 -5.75 -1.88
C SER A 48 22.71 -4.62 -0.86
N SER A 49 22.33 -3.41 -1.27
CA SER A 49 22.49 -2.18 -0.47
C SER A 49 21.21 -1.67 0.21
N THR A 50 20.02 -2.11 -0.19
CA THR A 50 18.75 -1.58 0.33
C THR A 50 17.99 -2.62 1.16
N ALA A 51 18.26 -2.62 2.46
CA ALA A 51 17.33 -2.78 3.60
C ALA A 51 16.13 -3.77 3.57
N LEU A 52 16.05 -4.73 2.64
CA LEU A 52 15.09 -5.84 2.68
C LEU A 52 15.40 -6.88 3.78
N VAL A 53 16.51 -6.68 4.48
CA VAL A 53 17.10 -7.58 5.47
C VAL A 53 16.38 -7.50 6.83
N SER A 54 15.51 -6.52 7.05
CA SER A 54 14.79 -6.40 8.31
C SER A 54 13.98 -7.67 8.60
N LEU A 55 14.19 -8.16 9.83
CA LEU A 55 13.46 -9.26 10.42
C LEU A 55 11.96 -9.00 10.32
N LEU A 56 11.22 -9.97 9.79
CA LEU A 56 9.77 -9.93 9.93
C LEU A 56 9.42 -10.15 11.39
N PRO A 57 8.68 -9.22 12.02
CA PRO A 57 8.32 -9.41 13.40
C PRO A 57 7.46 -10.66 13.61
N THR A 58 7.63 -11.29 14.76
CA THR A 58 6.72 -12.34 15.22
C THR A 58 5.29 -11.81 15.24
N ASP A 59 4.36 -12.65 14.81
CA ASP A 59 2.94 -12.40 14.63
C ASP A 59 2.58 -11.39 13.53
N CYS A 60 3.55 -10.90 12.74
CA CYS A 60 3.26 -10.09 11.57
C CYS A 60 2.43 -10.89 10.55
N LEU A 61 1.33 -10.30 10.09
CA LEU A 61 0.50 -10.88 9.04
C LEU A 61 1.20 -10.70 7.68
N VAL A 62 1.34 -11.78 6.94
CA VAL A 62 2.00 -11.81 5.63
C VAL A 62 1.13 -12.53 4.60
N TRP A 63 1.19 -12.09 3.36
CA TRP A 63 0.77 -12.91 2.22
C TRP A 63 1.92 -13.84 1.81
N VAL A 64 1.59 -15.12 1.63
CA VAL A 64 2.52 -16.11 1.10
C VAL A 64 2.24 -16.34 -0.38
N TYR A 65 3.22 -16.02 -1.23
CA TYR A 65 3.16 -16.27 -2.66
C TYR A 65 3.56 -17.71 -2.96
N SER A 66 2.79 -18.40 -3.80
CA SER A 66 3.19 -19.73 -4.26
C SER A 66 4.40 -19.63 -5.20
N SER A 67 5.48 -20.33 -4.86
CA SER A 67 6.57 -20.61 -5.80
C SER A 67 6.07 -21.64 -6.82
N ARG A 68 5.24 -21.24 -7.79
CA ARG A 68 4.98 -22.15 -8.90
C ARG A 68 6.31 -22.34 -9.64
N GLY A 69 6.70 -23.61 -9.81
CA GLY A 69 8.01 -23.98 -10.35
C GLY A 69 8.39 -23.23 -11.62
N LYS A 70 9.70 -23.16 -11.90
CA LYS A 70 10.48 -22.36 -12.88
C LYS A 70 9.82 -21.84 -14.18
N LYS A 71 8.64 -22.30 -14.60
CA LYS A 71 7.93 -21.96 -15.83
C LYS A 71 6.79 -20.93 -15.71
N LYS A 72 6.37 -20.49 -14.52
CA LYS A 72 5.32 -19.44 -14.40
C LYS A 72 5.73 -18.35 -13.41
N ARG A 73 6.11 -17.17 -13.95
CA ARG A 73 6.56 -15.99 -13.20
C ARG A 73 5.47 -15.29 -12.36
N THR A 74 4.20 -15.62 -12.58
CA THR A 74 3.10 -15.06 -11.79
C THR A 74 2.73 -16.03 -10.66
N GLY A 75 3.48 -15.95 -9.56
CA GLY A 75 3.11 -16.64 -8.32
C GLY A 75 1.69 -16.21 -7.94
N LYS A 76 0.78 -17.17 -7.76
CA LYS A 76 -0.54 -16.85 -7.22
C LYS A 76 -0.35 -16.58 -5.72
N ALA A 77 -0.81 -15.43 -5.25
CA ALA A 77 -1.02 -15.20 -3.82
C ALA A 77 -1.90 -16.33 -3.31
N TYR A 78 -1.42 -17.08 -2.33
CA TYR A 78 -2.06 -18.34 -1.97
C TYR A 78 -2.89 -18.17 -0.71
N LEU A 79 -2.28 -17.70 0.39
CA LEU A 79 -2.94 -17.59 1.68
C LEU A 79 -2.26 -16.51 2.53
N LYS A 80 -3.03 -15.90 3.44
CA LYS A 80 -2.49 -15.12 4.55
C LYS A 80 -1.89 -16.08 5.58
N ALA A 81 -0.79 -15.70 6.19
CA ALA A 81 -0.14 -16.44 7.27
C ALA A 81 0.42 -15.44 8.29
N ARG A 82 0.72 -15.92 9.50
CA ARG A 82 1.38 -15.15 10.56
C ARG A 82 2.80 -15.63 10.72
N VAL A 83 3.74 -14.71 10.83
CA VAL A 83 5.15 -15.03 11.09
C VAL A 83 5.26 -15.61 12.51
N LEU A 84 5.82 -16.81 12.64
CA LEU A 84 6.15 -17.38 13.93
C LEU A 84 7.59 -17.06 14.32
N GLU A 85 8.49 -17.19 13.35
CA GLU A 85 9.92 -17.05 13.56
C GLU A 85 10.60 -16.59 12.26
N ASP A 86 11.41 -15.55 12.37
CA ASP A 86 12.36 -15.12 11.36
C ASP A 86 13.73 -15.07 12.06
N ASP A 87 14.64 -15.97 11.68
CA ASP A 87 15.93 -16.15 12.36
C ASP A 87 16.96 -15.06 12.01
N GLY A 88 16.63 -14.18 11.07
CA GLY A 88 17.46 -13.04 10.70
C GLY A 88 18.63 -13.39 9.79
N GLY A 89 18.88 -14.68 9.56
CA GLY A 89 20.14 -15.15 8.98
C GLY A 89 21.29 -15.03 9.99
N LYS A 90 22.43 -15.61 9.66
CA LYS A 90 23.65 -15.44 10.46
C LYS A 90 24.36 -14.14 10.07
N GLU A 91 25.07 -13.58 11.03
CA GLU A 91 25.94 -12.44 10.76
C GLU A 91 26.98 -12.82 9.69
N GLY A 92 27.01 -12.06 8.59
CA GLY A 92 27.86 -12.36 7.43
C GLY A 92 27.18 -13.09 6.29
N ASP A 93 25.91 -13.51 6.43
CA ASP A 93 25.16 -14.11 5.32
C ASP A 93 25.10 -13.14 4.14
N GLY A 94 25.42 -13.65 2.95
CA GLY A 94 25.35 -12.88 1.72
C GLY A 94 23.91 -12.55 1.33
N PHE A 95 23.74 -11.55 0.47
CA PHE A 95 22.43 -11.15 -0.03
C PHE A 95 21.63 -12.31 -0.70
N GLU A 96 22.32 -13.19 -1.43
CA GLU A 96 21.68 -14.36 -2.06
C GLU A 96 21.24 -15.40 -1.02
N GLU A 97 21.98 -15.57 0.08
CA GLU A 97 21.59 -16.44 1.20
C GLU A 97 20.36 -15.88 1.91
N MET A 98 20.29 -14.56 2.10
CA MET A 98 19.11 -13.90 2.66
C MET A 98 17.85 -14.06 1.79
N LYS A 99 17.98 -14.14 0.45
CA LYS A 99 16.84 -14.41 -0.45
C LYS A 99 16.28 -15.82 -0.31
N GLU A 100 17.16 -16.77 -0.03
CA GLU A 100 16.84 -18.18 0.18
C GLU A 100 16.47 -18.46 1.66
N ARG A 101 16.69 -17.50 2.56
CA ARG A 101 16.26 -17.53 3.97
C ARG A 101 14.79 -17.93 4.06
N ARG A 102 14.50 -18.81 5.00
CA ARG A 102 13.14 -19.29 5.24
C ARG A 102 12.62 -18.75 6.57
N VAL A 103 11.41 -18.24 6.52
CA VAL A 103 10.67 -17.74 7.68
C VAL A 103 9.60 -18.78 8.01
N LEU A 104 9.51 -19.15 9.28
CA LEU A 104 8.47 -20.04 9.75
C LEU A 104 7.16 -19.25 9.86
N VAL A 105 6.12 -19.69 9.16
CA VAL A 105 4.81 -19.05 9.15
C VAL A 105 3.71 -20.04 9.55
N LYS A 106 2.66 -19.54 10.20
CA LYS A 106 1.46 -20.28 10.59
C LYS A 106 0.26 -19.81 9.77
N TYR A 107 -0.40 -20.75 9.11
CA TYR A 107 -1.64 -20.48 8.37
C TYR A 107 -2.86 -20.54 9.29
N PRO A 108 -4.00 -19.95 8.91
CA PRO A 108 -5.21 -19.92 9.74
C PRO A 108 -5.66 -21.30 10.25
N LYS A 109 -5.53 -22.34 9.43
CA LYS A 109 -5.84 -23.74 9.79
C LYS A 109 -4.86 -24.38 10.79
N GLY A 110 -3.94 -23.63 11.35
CA GLY A 110 -2.97 -24.08 12.34
C GLY A 110 -1.70 -24.72 11.76
N SER A 111 -1.71 -25.13 10.49
CA SER A 111 -0.54 -25.69 9.81
C SER A 111 0.61 -24.68 9.73
N THR A 112 1.84 -25.14 9.92
CA THR A 112 3.05 -24.32 9.89
C THR A 112 3.98 -24.74 8.77
N TYR A 113 4.60 -23.78 8.08
CA TYR A 113 5.56 -24.07 7.02
C TYR A 113 6.70 -23.05 7.02
N SER A 114 7.88 -23.48 6.60
CA SER A 114 8.99 -22.58 6.31
C SER A 114 8.87 -22.06 4.87
N ALA A 115 8.55 -20.78 4.71
CA ALA A 115 8.41 -20.11 3.42
C ALA A 115 9.65 -19.27 3.12
N ARG A 116 10.09 -19.21 1.85
CA ARG A 116 11.18 -18.31 1.46
C ARG A 116 10.77 -16.86 1.76
N ARG A 117 11.68 -16.08 2.36
CA ARG A 117 11.45 -14.67 2.72
C ARG A 117 11.04 -13.83 1.52
N SER A 118 11.61 -14.12 0.34
CA SER A 118 11.27 -13.51 -0.97
C SER A 118 9.84 -13.79 -1.45
N LEU A 119 9.15 -14.76 -0.85
CA LEU A 119 7.74 -15.09 -1.13
C LEU A 119 6.79 -14.54 -0.08
N LEU A 120 7.29 -13.76 0.89
CA LEU A 120 6.48 -13.14 1.93
C LEU A 120 6.35 -11.65 1.66
N CYS A 121 5.10 -11.18 1.60
CA CYS A 121 4.78 -9.76 1.58
C CYS A 121 4.01 -9.41 2.86
N PRO A 122 4.60 -8.61 3.76
CA PRO A 122 3.89 -8.11 4.94
C PRO A 122 2.62 -7.36 4.57
N ILE A 123 1.61 -7.51 5.42
CA ILE A 123 0.32 -6.81 5.30
C ILE A 123 0.30 -5.67 6.30
N LEU A 124 0.14 -4.45 5.82
CA LEU A 124 -0.18 -3.33 6.69
C LEU A 124 -1.59 -3.50 7.28
N THR A 125 -1.68 -3.57 8.61
CA THR A 125 -2.95 -3.61 9.32
C THR A 125 -3.42 -2.17 9.62
N PRO A 126 -4.58 -1.73 9.09
CA PRO A 126 -5.20 -0.48 9.48
C PRO A 126 -5.38 -0.45 10.98
N THR A 127 -4.98 0.65 11.58
CA THR A 127 -5.24 0.92 12.99
C THR A 127 -6.75 0.96 13.21
N SER A 128 -7.31 0.07 14.05
CA SER A 128 -8.73 0.13 14.43
C SER A 128 -9.14 1.50 15.00
N ASP A 129 -8.17 2.24 15.53
CA ASP A 129 -8.33 3.54 16.19
C ASP A 129 -7.85 4.73 15.35
N ALA A 130 -7.74 4.63 14.02
CA ALA A 130 -7.27 5.75 13.19
C ALA A 130 -8.11 7.04 13.34
N ARG A 131 -9.34 6.94 13.88
CA ARG A 131 -10.18 8.10 14.24
C ARG A 131 -9.72 8.86 15.51
N TYR A 132 -8.84 8.29 16.33
CA TYR A 132 -8.49 8.84 17.65
C TYR A 132 -7.14 9.56 17.73
N ILE A 133 -6.31 9.54 16.67
CA ILE A 133 -4.93 10.05 16.74
C ILE A 133 -4.81 11.54 16.38
N PHE A 134 -5.79 12.15 15.71
CA PHE A 134 -5.72 13.56 15.31
C PHE A 134 -5.98 14.60 16.43
N GLY A 135 -6.06 14.17 17.70
CA GLY A 135 -6.16 15.06 18.85
C GLY A 135 -4.81 15.54 19.42
N SER A 136 -3.67 15.03 18.94
CA SER A 136 -2.34 15.45 19.41
C SER A 136 -1.63 16.24 18.31
N SER A 137 -1.38 17.52 18.57
CA SER A 137 -0.89 18.54 17.63
C SER A 137 0.48 18.29 17.00
N ASN A 138 1.12 17.14 17.26
CA ASN A 138 2.49 16.86 16.84
C ASN A 138 2.63 15.74 15.80
N GLY A 139 1.53 15.16 15.27
CA GLY A 139 1.48 14.47 13.96
C GLY A 139 2.49 13.36 13.64
N THR A 140 3.38 12.98 14.55
CA THR A 140 4.40 11.96 14.27
C THR A 140 3.79 10.58 14.48
N THR A 141 3.55 9.86 13.39
CA THR A 141 3.32 8.41 13.42
C THR A 141 4.54 7.76 14.05
N SER A 142 4.47 7.46 15.34
CA SER A 142 5.53 6.77 16.06
C SER A 142 5.23 5.28 16.04
N ILE A 143 6.07 4.50 15.36
CA ILE A 143 6.04 3.04 15.40
C ILE A 143 6.44 2.63 16.82
N HIS A 144 5.46 2.44 17.70
CA HIS A 144 5.70 2.00 19.06
C HIS A 144 5.86 0.48 19.09
N TRP A 145 7.10 0.03 19.19
CA TRP A 145 7.45 -1.35 19.56
C TRP A 145 7.18 -1.54 21.06
N ARG A 146 5.93 -1.85 21.44
CA ARG A 146 5.61 -2.23 22.83
C ARG A 146 4.99 -3.62 22.89
N GLY A 147 5.80 -4.59 23.31
CA GLY A 147 5.38 -5.98 23.52
C GLY A 147 5.48 -6.85 22.26
N ASN A 148 5.51 -8.17 22.43
CA ASN A 148 5.70 -9.21 21.40
C ASN A 148 4.60 -9.26 20.31
N LEU A 149 3.81 -8.20 20.14
CA LEU A 149 2.76 -8.08 19.14
C LEU A 149 3.05 -6.85 18.29
N VAL A 150 3.65 -7.05 17.13
CA VAL A 150 3.92 -5.94 16.19
C VAL A 150 2.72 -5.77 15.29
N ASP A 151 1.73 -5.05 15.81
CA ASP A 151 0.62 -4.57 14.98
C ASP A 151 1.08 -3.26 14.31
N PHE A 152 1.30 -3.30 12.99
CA PHE A 152 1.76 -2.14 12.23
C PHE A 152 0.62 -1.14 12.07
N LYS A 153 0.39 -0.36 13.13
CA LYS A 153 -0.59 0.72 13.15
C LYS A 153 -0.13 1.84 12.21
N CYS A 154 -0.48 1.73 10.94
CA CYS A 154 -0.29 2.81 10.00
C CYS A 154 -1.57 3.66 9.96
N GLY A 155 -1.39 4.98 9.98
CA GLY A 155 -2.45 5.90 9.56
C GLY A 155 -2.63 5.81 8.03
N ARG A 156 -2.85 6.96 7.40
CA ARG A 156 -2.86 7.02 5.94
C ARG A 156 -1.45 6.74 5.40
N THR A 157 -1.33 5.83 4.45
CA THR A 157 -0.02 5.34 3.98
C THR A 157 0.11 5.43 2.46
N VAL A 158 1.31 5.77 1.99
CA VAL A 158 1.70 5.70 0.57
C VAL A 158 2.75 4.62 0.41
N LEU A 159 2.41 3.55 -0.30
CA LEU A 159 3.34 2.52 -0.73
C LEU A 159 3.88 2.86 -2.11
N VAL A 160 5.19 2.91 -2.28
CA VAL A 160 5.80 3.26 -3.56
C VAL A 160 6.55 2.05 -4.12
N ALA A 161 6.15 1.56 -5.28
CA ALA A 161 6.82 0.50 -6.01
C ALA A 161 7.48 1.04 -7.28
N SER A 162 8.69 0.58 -7.58
CA SER A 162 9.40 0.91 -8.81
C SER A 162 8.90 0.10 -10.02
N GLU A 163 8.47 -1.14 -9.77
CA GLU A 163 8.11 -2.12 -10.81
C GLU A 163 6.62 -2.51 -10.77
N THR A 164 6.06 -2.79 -11.95
CA THR A 164 4.65 -3.11 -12.14
C THR A 164 4.23 -4.37 -11.38
N ASP A 165 5.08 -5.39 -11.32
CA ASP A 165 4.73 -6.63 -10.62
C ASP A 165 4.60 -6.42 -9.11
N ASN A 166 5.46 -5.59 -8.50
CA ASN A 166 5.34 -5.26 -7.08
C ASN A 166 4.17 -4.35 -6.81
N TYR A 167 3.94 -3.35 -7.66
CA TYR A 167 2.75 -2.50 -7.59
C TYR A 167 1.46 -3.34 -7.57
N ARG A 168 1.30 -4.27 -8.51
CA ARG A 168 0.13 -5.16 -8.59
C ARG A 168 0.02 -6.08 -7.38
N LYS A 169 1.14 -6.66 -6.93
CA LYS A 169 1.21 -7.48 -5.71
C LYS A 169 0.76 -6.68 -4.49
N LEU A 170 1.22 -5.45 -4.33
CA LEU A 170 0.86 -4.58 -3.21
C LEU A 170 -0.62 -4.23 -3.22
N CYS A 171 -1.18 -3.86 -4.38
CA CYS A 171 -2.60 -3.60 -4.54
C CYS A 171 -3.42 -4.83 -4.12
N HIS A 172 -3.10 -6.00 -4.67
CA HIS A 172 -3.76 -7.26 -4.32
C HIS A 172 -3.64 -7.60 -2.82
N THR A 173 -2.46 -7.41 -2.25
CA THR A 173 -2.13 -7.79 -0.85
C THR A 173 -2.89 -6.95 0.16
N HIS A 174 -3.02 -5.65 -0.11
CA HIS A 174 -3.48 -4.68 0.88
C HIS A 174 -4.93 -4.28 0.74
N CYS A 175 -5.61 -4.65 -0.35
CA CYS A 175 -7.05 -4.48 -0.49
C CYS A 175 -7.80 -5.55 0.30
N ARG A 176 -8.92 -5.16 0.94
CA ARG A 176 -9.76 -6.04 1.75
C ARG A 176 -11.16 -6.10 1.20
N ARG A 177 -11.85 -7.20 1.50
CA ARG A 177 -13.28 -7.30 1.22
C ARG A 177 -14.06 -6.16 1.91
N GLY A 178 -15.01 -5.58 1.17
CA GLY A 178 -15.87 -4.48 1.63
C GLY A 178 -15.32 -3.08 1.31
N GLU A 179 -14.03 -2.97 1.00
CA GLU A 179 -13.39 -1.70 0.64
C GLU A 179 -13.70 -1.29 -0.80
N GLY A 180 -13.75 0.02 -1.03
CA GLY A 180 -13.73 0.61 -2.36
C GLY A 180 -12.29 0.73 -2.89
N PHE A 181 -12.03 0.15 -4.06
CA PHE A 181 -10.74 0.23 -4.73
C PHE A 181 -10.84 1.05 -6.03
N LEU A 182 -9.99 2.06 -6.15
CA LEU A 182 -9.83 2.89 -7.34
C LEU A 182 -8.42 2.68 -7.92
N GLU A 183 -8.31 2.44 -9.23
CA GLU A 183 -7.03 2.53 -9.94
C GLU A 183 -7.04 3.69 -10.95
N VAL A 184 -6.06 4.59 -10.83
CA VAL A 184 -5.79 5.69 -11.76
C VAL A 184 -4.64 5.30 -12.69
N GLY A 185 -4.88 5.37 -13.99
CA GLY A 185 -3.99 4.81 -15.01
C GLY A 185 -4.14 3.29 -15.11
N CYS A 186 -5.38 2.80 -15.16
CA CYS A 186 -5.65 1.37 -15.11
C CYS A 186 -5.28 0.59 -16.39
N ASP A 187 -4.96 1.28 -17.49
CA ASP A 187 -4.63 0.71 -18.79
C ASP A 187 -5.68 -0.33 -19.20
N TYR A 188 -5.30 -1.59 -19.47
CA TYR A 188 -6.22 -2.67 -19.84
C TYR A 188 -6.97 -3.32 -18.65
N GLY A 189 -6.89 -2.76 -17.43
CA GLY A 189 -7.67 -3.19 -16.26
C GLY A 189 -7.14 -4.43 -15.50
N PHE A 190 -5.93 -4.90 -15.81
CA PHE A 190 -5.39 -6.14 -15.22
C PHE A 190 -5.16 -6.09 -13.72
N CYS A 191 -4.73 -4.94 -13.18
CA CYS A 191 -4.48 -4.81 -11.74
C CYS A 191 -5.80 -4.83 -10.97
N ILE A 192 -6.82 -4.10 -11.43
CA ILE A 192 -8.17 -4.12 -10.84
C ILE A 192 -8.76 -5.52 -10.82
N GLU A 193 -8.69 -6.25 -11.94
CA GLU A 193 -9.16 -7.64 -12.01
C GLU A 193 -8.41 -8.54 -11.02
N LEU A 194 -7.09 -8.35 -10.87
CA LEU A 194 -6.30 -9.08 -9.90
C LEU A 194 -6.80 -8.80 -8.47
N VAL A 195 -7.00 -7.54 -8.12
CA VAL A 195 -7.54 -7.12 -6.81
C VAL A 195 -8.93 -7.72 -6.57
N GLY A 196 -9.83 -7.66 -7.55
CA GLY A 196 -11.18 -8.21 -7.46
C GLY A 196 -11.18 -9.70 -7.11
N ARG A 197 -10.35 -10.49 -7.80
CA ARG A 197 -10.17 -11.92 -7.49
C ARG A 197 -9.63 -12.16 -6.08
N GLY A 198 -8.71 -11.32 -5.62
CA GLY A 198 -8.17 -11.39 -4.27
C GLY A 198 -9.26 -11.21 -3.20
N MET A 199 -10.14 -10.23 -3.39
CA MET A 199 -11.27 -9.97 -2.50
C MET A 199 -12.30 -11.12 -2.48
N GLU A 200 -12.55 -11.78 -3.61
CA GLU A 200 -13.44 -12.94 -3.70
C GLU A 200 -12.89 -14.18 -3.00
N VAL A 201 -11.58 -14.42 -3.09
CA VAL A 201 -10.91 -15.54 -2.40
C VAL A 201 -10.98 -15.35 -0.89
N GLU A 202 -10.71 -14.13 -0.40
CA GLU A 202 -10.82 -13.81 1.02
C GLU A 202 -12.22 -14.08 1.58
N GLU A 203 -13.28 -13.80 0.81
CA GLU A 203 -14.65 -14.16 1.21
C GLU A 203 -14.84 -15.67 1.36
N THR A 204 -14.38 -16.41 0.37
CA THR A 204 -14.58 -17.86 0.31
C THR A 204 -13.86 -18.55 1.47
N GLU A 205 -12.67 -18.08 1.83
CA GLU A 205 -11.92 -18.58 2.97
C GLU A 205 -12.57 -18.22 4.30
N ALA A 206 -13.01 -16.96 4.46
CA ALA A 206 -13.73 -16.53 5.65
C ALA A 206 -15.05 -17.30 5.86
N ARG A 207 -15.71 -17.76 4.79
CA ARG A 207 -16.89 -18.63 4.88
C ARG A 207 -16.52 -20.03 5.37
N ARG A 208 -15.47 -20.63 4.80
CA ARG A 208 -14.99 -21.97 5.19
C ARG A 208 -14.55 -22.06 6.65
N GLU A 209 -14.04 -20.96 7.21
CA GLU A 209 -13.66 -20.89 8.62
C GLU A 209 -14.87 -20.82 9.57
N ARG A 210 -16.06 -20.49 9.05
CA ARG A 210 -17.32 -20.44 9.80
C ARG A 210 -18.20 -21.67 9.61
N ASP A 211 -17.75 -22.72 8.92
CA ASP A 211 -18.56 -23.90 8.56
C ASP A 211 -19.10 -24.71 9.77
N ASP A 212 -18.84 -24.29 11.02
CA ASP A 212 -19.50 -24.78 12.24
C ASP A 212 -20.79 -24.00 12.62
N GLU A 213 -21.11 -22.89 11.95
CA GLU A 213 -22.32 -22.09 12.19
C GLU A 213 -23.25 -22.14 10.96
N GLU A 214 -24.52 -22.51 11.17
CA GLU A 214 -25.52 -22.52 10.09
C GLU A 214 -25.54 -21.18 9.33
N PRO A 215 -25.60 -21.21 7.99
CA PRO A 215 -25.55 -20.00 7.18
C PRO A 215 -26.73 -19.09 7.52
N THR A 216 -26.47 -18.05 8.31
CA THR A 216 -27.44 -16.96 8.53
C THR A 216 -27.72 -16.31 7.17
N VAL A 217 -28.95 -16.48 6.71
CA VAL A 217 -29.47 -16.23 5.34
C VAL A 217 -29.40 -14.76 4.88
N THR A 218 -28.80 -13.84 5.64
CA THR A 218 -28.89 -12.40 5.41
C THR A 218 -27.62 -11.69 4.99
N ALA A 219 -26.46 -12.36 4.98
CA ALA A 219 -25.22 -11.74 4.47
C ALA A 219 -25.18 -11.83 2.93
N ALA A 220 -25.94 -10.97 2.25
CA ALA A 220 -25.81 -10.77 0.82
C ALA A 220 -24.31 -10.52 0.51
N SER A 221 -23.71 -11.41 -0.27
CA SER A 221 -22.33 -11.20 -0.72
C SER A 221 -22.32 -9.95 -1.58
N THR A 222 -21.80 -8.85 -1.05
CA THR A 222 -21.55 -7.67 -1.86
C THR A 222 -20.38 -7.98 -2.76
N ALA A 223 -20.60 -7.82 -4.07
CA ALA A 223 -19.53 -7.89 -5.05
C ALA A 223 -18.39 -6.92 -4.69
N PRO A 224 -17.14 -7.20 -5.10
CA PRO A 224 -16.03 -6.26 -4.95
C PRO A 224 -16.39 -4.87 -5.51
N ARG A 225 -16.09 -3.81 -4.76
CA ARG A 225 -16.34 -2.41 -5.15
C ARG A 225 -15.09 -1.90 -5.86
N LEU A 226 -15.08 -1.96 -7.18
CA LEU A 226 -13.91 -1.70 -8.02
C LEU A 226 -14.21 -0.60 -9.04
N LEU A 227 -13.24 0.28 -9.31
CA LEU A 227 -13.35 1.35 -10.30
C LEU A 227 -12.01 1.59 -11.00
N GLY A 228 -12.01 1.58 -12.34
CA GLY A 228 -10.83 1.92 -13.14
C GLY A 228 -10.97 3.23 -13.90
N ILE A 229 -9.92 4.04 -13.86
CA ILE A 229 -9.83 5.32 -14.57
C ILE A 229 -8.56 5.34 -15.42
N ASP A 230 -8.68 5.78 -16.66
CA ASP A 230 -7.55 6.04 -17.53
C ASP A 230 -7.85 7.23 -18.45
N ILE A 231 -6.82 7.92 -18.94
CA ILE A 231 -6.97 8.99 -19.92
C ILE A 231 -7.14 8.44 -21.35
N SER A 232 -6.66 7.23 -21.60
CA SER A 232 -6.73 6.55 -22.89
C SER A 232 -8.10 5.90 -23.10
N ALA A 233 -8.92 6.49 -23.97
CA ALA A 233 -10.21 5.93 -24.36
C ALA A 233 -10.08 4.52 -24.99
N GLU A 234 -8.98 4.27 -25.71
CA GLU A 234 -8.68 2.96 -26.28
C GLU A 234 -8.44 1.90 -25.18
N SER A 235 -7.62 2.23 -24.18
CA SER A 235 -7.35 1.33 -23.05
C SER A 235 -8.63 1.01 -22.27
N ILE A 236 -9.48 2.01 -22.03
CA ILE A 236 -10.78 1.83 -21.35
C ILE A 236 -11.75 0.96 -22.15
N SER A 237 -11.81 1.13 -23.47
CA SER A 237 -12.63 0.29 -24.33
C SER A 237 -12.20 -1.19 -24.25
N LEU A 238 -10.89 -1.44 -24.35
CA LEU A 238 -10.32 -2.78 -24.25
C LEU A 238 -10.49 -3.40 -22.85
N ALA A 239 -10.31 -2.60 -21.79
CA ALA A 239 -10.55 -3.03 -20.42
C ALA A 239 -12.02 -3.43 -20.19
N SER A 240 -12.96 -2.61 -20.66
CA SER A 240 -14.40 -2.85 -20.54
C SER A 240 -14.85 -4.09 -21.30
N GLN A 241 -14.31 -4.31 -22.50
CA GLN A 241 -14.59 -5.52 -23.27
C GLN A 241 -14.07 -6.76 -22.55
N LYS A 242 -12.87 -6.66 -21.96
CA LYS A 242 -12.18 -7.78 -21.33
C LYS A 242 -12.73 -8.14 -19.96
N PHE A 243 -13.14 -7.15 -19.18
CA PHE A 243 -13.61 -7.28 -17.80
C PHE A 243 -14.98 -6.60 -17.63
N PRO A 244 -16.04 -7.12 -18.27
CA PRO A 244 -17.34 -6.43 -18.38
C PRO A 244 -18.09 -6.24 -17.05
N LYS A 245 -17.61 -6.85 -15.97
CA LYS A 245 -18.16 -6.67 -14.61
C LYS A 245 -17.51 -5.53 -13.84
N ILE A 246 -16.38 -5.01 -14.32
CA ILE A 246 -15.65 -3.92 -13.69
C ILE A 246 -15.96 -2.64 -14.46
N PRO A 247 -16.40 -1.58 -13.79
CA PRO A 247 -16.64 -0.30 -14.44
C PRO A 247 -15.32 0.45 -14.69
N PHE A 248 -15.16 0.93 -15.91
CA PHE A 248 -14.00 1.71 -16.37
C PHE A 248 -14.48 3.02 -17.01
N PHE A 249 -13.82 4.14 -16.72
CA PHE A 249 -14.15 5.43 -17.32
C PHE A 249 -12.92 6.19 -17.81
N VAL A 250 -13.15 7.00 -18.84
CA VAL A 250 -12.13 7.91 -19.39
C VAL A 250 -12.14 9.20 -18.58
N ALA A 251 -11.03 9.54 -17.93
CA ALA A 251 -10.86 10.83 -17.24
C ALA A 251 -9.39 11.22 -17.08
N ASP A 252 -9.11 12.52 -17.10
CA ASP A 252 -7.81 13.07 -16.74
C ASP A 252 -7.76 13.42 -15.24
N ALA A 253 -7.28 12.46 -14.44
CA ALA A 253 -7.12 12.63 -12.99
C ALA A 253 -6.10 13.71 -12.57
N LEU A 254 -5.36 14.30 -13.51
CA LEU A 254 -4.45 15.43 -13.24
C LEU A 254 -5.13 16.80 -13.42
N SER A 255 -6.32 16.83 -14.02
CA SER A 255 -7.13 18.03 -14.20
C SER A 255 -8.17 18.17 -13.09
N GLU A 256 -8.57 19.40 -12.76
CA GLU A 256 -9.61 19.66 -11.75
C GLU A 256 -10.97 19.07 -12.18
N SER A 257 -11.36 19.28 -13.43
CA SER A 257 -12.61 18.73 -13.97
C SER A 257 -12.62 17.20 -14.01
N GLY A 258 -11.49 16.59 -14.38
CA GLY A 258 -11.36 15.13 -14.35
C GLY A 258 -11.36 14.58 -12.92
N LEU A 259 -10.78 15.27 -11.95
CA LEU A 259 -10.83 14.87 -10.55
C LEU A 259 -12.27 14.90 -10.00
N GLU A 260 -13.02 15.93 -10.32
CA GLU A 260 -14.43 16.08 -9.91
C GLU A 260 -15.29 14.96 -10.51
N PHE A 261 -15.06 14.63 -11.78
CA PHE A 261 -15.68 13.48 -12.42
C PHE A 261 -15.30 12.15 -11.74
N VAL A 262 -14.03 11.96 -11.37
CA VAL A 262 -13.59 10.75 -10.65
C VAL A 262 -14.29 10.65 -9.28
N LYS A 263 -14.44 11.75 -8.53
CA LYS A 263 -15.18 11.77 -7.26
C LYS A 263 -16.63 11.32 -7.46
N GLU A 264 -17.31 11.88 -8.45
CA GLU A 264 -18.68 11.52 -8.80
C GLU A 264 -18.80 10.02 -9.07
N LYS A 265 -17.91 9.47 -9.91
CA LYS A 265 -17.90 8.04 -10.25
C LYS A 265 -17.55 7.14 -9.08
N CYS A 266 -16.70 7.59 -8.15
CA CYS A 266 -16.47 6.84 -6.92
C CYS A 266 -17.77 6.70 -6.11
N VAL A 267 -18.51 7.79 -5.90
CA VAL A 267 -19.78 7.74 -5.16
C VAL A 267 -20.82 6.91 -5.90
N GLU A 268 -20.93 7.04 -7.23
CA GLU A 268 -21.88 6.26 -8.04
C GLU A 268 -21.59 4.75 -7.99
N VAL A 269 -20.33 4.36 -8.24
CA VAL A 269 -19.94 2.96 -8.42
C VAL A 269 -19.63 2.29 -7.11
N LEU A 270 -18.85 2.96 -6.26
CA LEU A 270 -18.42 2.41 -4.99
C LEU A 270 -19.47 2.72 -3.91
N GLY A 271 -20.35 3.70 -4.06
CA GLY A 271 -21.28 4.13 -2.99
C GLY A 271 -20.63 5.02 -1.92
N ALA A 272 -19.33 5.31 -2.04
CA ALA A 272 -18.55 6.19 -1.17
C ALA A 272 -17.23 6.58 -1.87
N LEU A 273 -16.41 7.39 -1.21
CA LEU A 273 -15.02 7.60 -1.63
C LEU A 273 -14.19 6.31 -1.45
N PRO A 274 -13.11 6.12 -2.23
CA PRO A 274 -12.30 4.89 -2.18
C PRO A 274 -11.48 4.79 -0.91
N ASP A 275 -11.39 3.60 -0.33
CA ASP A 275 -10.54 3.29 0.82
C ASP A 275 -9.08 3.10 0.40
N VAL A 276 -8.89 2.52 -0.80
CA VAL A 276 -7.58 2.21 -1.38
C VAL A 276 -7.51 2.77 -2.80
N ILE A 277 -6.44 3.50 -3.09
CA ILE A 277 -6.17 4.06 -4.42
C ILE A 277 -4.85 3.54 -4.96
N ALA A 278 -4.84 3.15 -6.22
CA ALA A 278 -3.63 2.75 -6.92
C ALA A 278 -3.33 3.75 -8.06
N ILE A 279 -2.06 4.10 -8.26
CA ILE A 279 -1.60 5.07 -9.27
C ILE A 279 -0.54 4.42 -10.16
N ASP A 280 -0.84 4.19 -11.43
CA ASP A 280 0.12 3.83 -12.50
C ASP A 280 -0.10 4.70 -13.73
N ILE A 281 0.11 6.01 -13.58
CA ILE A 281 -0.07 7.01 -14.65
C ILE A 281 1.08 7.04 -15.66
N ASN A 282 1.57 5.85 -16.06
CA ASN A 282 2.75 5.61 -16.87
C ASN A 282 4.07 5.93 -16.13
N GLY A 283 4.67 4.91 -15.52
CA GLY A 283 5.88 5.01 -14.68
C GLY A 283 7.17 5.59 -15.29
N ILE A 284 7.14 6.15 -16.51
CA ILE A 284 8.20 7.00 -17.10
C ILE A 284 7.90 8.49 -16.92
N ARG A 285 6.67 8.86 -16.51
CA ARG A 285 6.30 10.25 -16.25
C ARG A 285 7.23 10.86 -15.21
N GLU A 286 7.44 12.16 -15.38
CA GLU A 286 8.22 12.97 -14.46
C GLU A 286 7.53 12.98 -13.07
N ILE A 287 8.35 13.12 -12.04
CA ILE A 287 7.92 12.99 -10.64
C ILE A 287 6.87 14.04 -10.27
N GLU A 288 6.86 15.19 -10.93
CA GLU A 288 5.92 16.29 -10.77
C GLU A 288 4.49 15.84 -11.12
N ALA A 289 4.32 15.06 -12.19
CA ALA A 289 3.02 14.53 -12.56
C ALA A 289 2.52 13.50 -11.54
N VAL A 290 3.43 12.69 -10.98
CA VAL A 290 3.11 11.72 -9.92
C VAL A 290 2.71 12.42 -8.64
N VAL A 291 3.46 13.45 -8.23
CA VAL A 291 3.16 14.28 -7.05
C VAL A 291 1.82 14.96 -7.22
N LYS A 292 1.55 15.60 -8.37
CA LYS A 292 0.25 16.23 -8.64
C LYS A 292 -0.91 15.23 -8.57
N CYS A 293 -0.74 14.05 -9.15
CA CYS A 293 -1.76 12.98 -9.07
C CYS A 293 -1.99 12.58 -7.60
N LEU A 294 -0.91 12.42 -6.85
CA LEU A 294 -0.96 12.06 -5.44
C LEU A 294 -1.69 13.11 -4.61
N GLU A 295 -1.40 14.40 -4.81
CA GLU A 295 -2.10 15.52 -4.17
C GLU A 295 -3.60 15.47 -4.44
N ASN A 296 -3.97 15.25 -5.70
CA ASN A 296 -5.36 15.16 -6.13
C ASN A 296 -6.09 13.99 -5.43
N VAL A 297 -5.53 12.78 -5.43
CA VAL A 297 -6.20 11.61 -4.87
C VAL A 297 -6.17 11.58 -3.33
N MET A 298 -5.20 12.26 -2.70
CA MET A 298 -5.16 12.40 -1.24
C MET A 298 -6.37 13.17 -0.69
N SER A 299 -7.02 14.01 -1.51
CA SER A 299 -8.28 14.69 -1.14
C SER A 299 -9.44 13.73 -0.91
N PHE A 300 -9.36 12.49 -1.39
CA PHE A 300 -10.34 11.44 -1.10
C PHE A 300 -10.13 10.80 0.27
N GLU A 301 -9.05 11.17 0.95
CA GLU A 301 -8.67 10.65 2.25
C GLU A 301 -8.54 9.11 2.35
N PRO A 302 -8.02 8.41 1.31
CA PRO A 302 -7.88 6.96 1.37
C PRO A 302 -6.97 6.55 2.53
N ARG A 303 -7.23 5.37 3.12
CA ARG A 303 -6.32 4.82 4.12
C ARG A 303 -4.99 4.38 3.50
N LEU A 304 -4.99 4.06 2.21
CA LEU A 304 -3.84 3.53 1.51
C LEU A 304 -3.79 4.02 0.07
N ILE A 305 -2.61 4.48 -0.34
CA ILE A 305 -2.28 4.78 -1.73
C ILE A 305 -1.11 3.89 -2.15
N VAL A 306 -1.20 3.22 -3.30
CA VAL A 306 -0.11 2.44 -3.89
C VAL A 306 0.32 3.11 -5.18
N VAL A 307 1.58 3.50 -5.29
CA VAL A 307 2.12 4.28 -6.42
C VAL A 307 3.15 3.45 -7.17
N LYS A 308 2.98 3.34 -8.49
CA LYS A 308 4.01 2.82 -9.40
C LYS A 308 4.81 3.99 -9.96
N SER A 309 6.02 4.20 -9.46
CA SER A 309 6.95 5.20 -10.04
C SER A 309 8.38 4.93 -9.61
N ARG A 310 9.29 4.78 -10.60
CA ARG A 310 10.73 4.62 -10.35
C ARG A 310 11.36 5.87 -9.74
N GLU A 311 10.91 7.05 -10.17
CA GLU A 311 11.48 8.32 -9.69
C GLU A 311 10.99 8.64 -8.27
N MET A 312 9.70 8.42 -7.99
CA MET A 312 9.16 8.55 -6.62
C MET A 312 9.80 7.52 -5.69
N PHE A 313 10.03 6.30 -6.18
CA PHE A 313 10.71 5.27 -5.40
C PHE A 313 12.11 5.74 -4.96
N LYS A 314 12.95 6.17 -5.91
CA LYS A 314 14.30 6.69 -5.62
C LYS A 314 14.26 7.87 -4.66
N TYR A 315 13.28 8.75 -4.81
CA TYR A 315 13.12 9.91 -3.95
C TYR A 315 12.82 9.49 -2.50
N VAL A 316 11.79 8.66 -2.29
CA VAL A 316 11.39 8.20 -0.96
C VAL A 316 12.49 7.34 -0.32
N ASP A 317 13.15 6.48 -1.10
CA ASP A 317 14.29 5.68 -0.65
C ASP A 317 15.49 6.56 -0.23
N GLY A 318 15.79 7.60 -1.02
CA GLY A 318 16.84 8.58 -0.72
C GLY A 318 16.58 9.42 0.54
N MET A 319 15.33 9.51 1.01
CA MET A 319 15.00 10.14 2.30
C MET A 319 15.38 9.26 3.50
N GLY A 320 15.88 8.04 3.28
CA GLY A 320 16.18 7.09 4.34
C GLY A 320 14.93 6.49 4.99
N MET A 321 13.77 6.60 4.33
CA MET A 321 12.55 5.93 4.77
C MET A 321 12.66 4.44 4.47
N LYS A 322 12.76 3.62 5.51
CA LYS A 322 12.97 2.18 5.34
C LYS A 322 11.65 1.42 5.30
N TRP A 323 11.56 0.46 4.38
CA TRP A 323 10.59 -0.64 4.42
C TRP A 323 10.90 -1.52 5.63
N PHE A 324 10.09 -1.41 6.70
CA PHE A 324 10.32 -2.05 8.00
C PHE A 324 11.58 -1.53 8.71
N GLY A 325 11.37 -0.60 9.64
CA GLY A 325 12.43 0.11 10.36
C GLY A 325 13.32 -0.79 11.20
N CYS A 326 14.63 -0.68 10.93
CA CYS A 326 15.65 -0.50 11.95
C CYS A 326 16.14 0.95 11.87
#